data_AF-A0A951Z951-F1
#
_entry.id   AF-A0A951Z951-F1
#
_cell.length_a   1.000
_cell.length_b   1.000
_cell.length_c   1.000
_cell.angle_alpha   90.00
_cell.angle_beta   90.00
_cell.angle_gamma   90.00
#
_symmetry.space_group_name_H-M   'P 1'
#
loop_
_entity.id
_entity.type
_entity.pdbx_description
1 polymer ?
#
loop_
_entity_poly.entity_id
_entity_poly.type
_entity_poly.pdbx_seq_one_letter_code
_entity_poly.pdbx_strand_id
1 'polypeptide(L)'
;MDDYDPTNIRGQELAQADAKTQAKLADETEGTDLVWLMSSKRGRRIVWRILSSAGVFNLTFNSDPLVMAFGEGARSQGLRMLARLHELCPQRYTTMVKEQASV
;
A
#
# COMPACT_ATOMS: atom_id res chain seq x y z
N MET A 1 14.09 -28.65 -12.13
CA MET A 1 15.41 -28.31 -11.56
C MET A 1 15.96 -27.21 -12.42
N ASP A 2 16.14 -26.03 -11.82
CA ASP A 2 16.31 -24.76 -12.50
C ASP A 2 17.56 -24.71 -13.38
N ASP A 3 17.40 -24.16 -14.58
CA ASP A 3 18.45 -23.75 -15.52
C ASP A 3 19.10 -22.43 -15.03
N TYR A 4 19.51 -22.40 -13.75
CA TYR A 4 20.18 -21.24 -13.16
C TYR A 4 21.67 -21.35 -13.43
N ASP A 5 22.13 -20.72 -14.51
CA ASP A 5 23.55 -20.52 -14.79
C ASP A 5 24.05 -19.23 -14.10
N PRO A 6 24.87 -19.34 -13.03
CA PRO A 6 25.40 -18.18 -12.31
C PRO A 6 26.37 -17.33 -13.14
N THR A 7 26.88 -17.84 -14.27
CA THR A 7 27.85 -17.15 -15.13
C THR A 7 27.22 -16.41 -16.31
N ASN A 8 25.92 -16.60 -16.55
CA ASN A 8 25.18 -15.85 -17.56
C ASN A 8 24.79 -14.45 -17.09
N ILE A 9 25.81 -13.59 -16.89
CA ILE A 9 25.64 -12.21 -16.39
C ILE A 9 24.65 -11.42 -17.26
N ARG A 10 24.76 -11.57 -18.59
CA ARG A 10 23.90 -10.84 -19.54
C ARG A 10 22.44 -11.28 -19.48
N GLY A 11 22.18 -12.58 -19.31
CA GLY A 11 20.83 -13.09 -19.09
C GLY A 11 20.24 -12.60 -17.76
N GLN A 12 21.05 -12.57 -16.69
CA GLN A 12 20.64 -12.03 -15.39
C GLN A 12 20.33 -10.53 -15.47
N GLU A 13 21.14 -9.74 -16.16
CA GLU A 13 20.90 -8.30 -16.36
C GLU A 13 19.60 -8.03 -17.14
N LEU A 14 19.33 -8.79 -18.21
CA LEU A 14 18.08 -8.69 -18.97
C LEU A 14 16.88 -9.05 -18.10
N ALA A 15 16.95 -10.17 -17.37
CA ALA A 15 15.88 -10.58 -16.46
C ALA A 15 15.62 -9.55 -15.36
N GLN A 16 16.66 -8.92 -14.81
CA GLN A 16 16.54 -7.83 -13.84
C GLN A 16 15.93 -6.57 -14.46
N ALA A 17 16.32 -6.21 -15.68
CA ALA A 17 15.77 -5.07 -16.40
C ALA A 17 14.28 -5.25 -16.72
N ASP A 18 13.90 -6.46 -17.15
CA ASP A 18 12.51 -6.83 -17.42
C ASP A 18 11.70 -6.82 -16.12
N ALA A 19 12.19 -7.44 -15.05
CA ALA A 19 11.54 -7.42 -13.74
C ALA A 19 11.33 -6.00 -13.20
N LYS A 20 12.33 -5.12 -13.37
CA LYS A 20 12.22 -3.70 -12.99
C LYS A 20 11.17 -2.96 -13.81
N THR A 21 11.11 -3.22 -15.11
CA THR A 21 10.12 -2.62 -16.01
C THR A 21 8.71 -3.08 -15.64
N GLN A 22 8.52 -4.37 -15.38
CA GLN A 22 7.23 -4.93 -14.94
C GLN A 22 6.81 -4.36 -13.57
N ALA A 23 7.74 -4.27 -12.62
CA ALA A 23 7.46 -3.69 -11.31
C ALA A 23 7.01 -2.23 -11.42
N LYS A 24 7.62 -1.44 -12.32
CA LYS A 24 7.21 -0.05 -12.58
C LYS A 24 5.81 0.04 -13.16
N LEU A 25 5.48 -0.79 -14.16
CA LEU A 25 4.15 -0.81 -14.75
C LEU A 25 3.07 -1.23 -13.73
N ALA A 26 3.40 -2.20 -12.86
CA ALA A 26 2.51 -2.62 -11.79
C ALA A 26 2.26 -1.48 -10.78
N ASP A 27 3.30 -0.75 -10.39
CA ASP A 27 3.18 0.42 -9.49
C ASP A 27 2.32 1.54 -10.09
N GLU A 28 2.53 1.84 -11.39
CA GLU A 28 1.72 2.83 -12.12
C GLU A 28 0.25 2.39 -12.19
N THR A 29 -0.01 1.12 -12.49
CA THR A 29 -1.36 0.55 -12.54
C THR A 29 -2.04 0.65 -11.18
N GLU A 30 -1.38 0.19 -10.11
CA GLU A 30 -1.88 0.30 -8.74
C GLU A 30 -2.19 1.75 -8.35
N GLY A 31 -1.32 2.68 -8.77
CA GLY A 31 -1.54 4.11 -8.57
C GLY A 31 -2.81 4.61 -9.25
N THR A 32 -3.03 4.23 -10.51
CA THR A 32 -4.26 4.59 -11.24
C THR A 32 -5.51 3.97 -10.61
N ASP A 33 -5.44 2.72 -10.16
CA ASP A 33 -6.53 2.03 -9.48
C ASP A 33 -6.89 2.70 -8.15
N LEU A 34 -5.88 3.12 -7.37
CA LEU A 34 -6.08 3.81 -6.10
C LEU A 34 -6.76 5.18 -6.34
N VAL A 35 -6.31 5.92 -7.35
CA VAL A 35 -6.95 7.17 -7.75
C VAL A 35 -8.40 6.91 -8.14
N TRP A 36 -8.66 5.92 -9.00
CA TRP A 36 -10.02 5.55 -9.40
C TRP A 36 -10.89 5.20 -8.18
N LEU A 37 -10.40 4.38 -7.26
CA LEU A 37 -11.11 3.97 -6.05
C LEU A 37 -11.49 5.18 -5.19
N MET A 38 -10.56 6.13 -5.01
CA MET A 38 -10.78 7.34 -4.21
C MET A 38 -11.74 8.36 -4.84
N SER A 39 -12.07 8.21 -6.13
CA SER A 39 -12.99 9.13 -6.85
C SER A 39 -14.41 9.11 -6.28
N SER A 40 -14.85 7.96 -5.75
CA SER A 40 -16.21 7.73 -5.27
C SER A 40 -16.29 7.74 -3.74
N LYS A 41 -17.40 8.25 -3.19
CA LYS A 41 -17.68 8.20 -1.75
C LYS A 41 -17.71 6.77 -1.19
N ARG A 42 -18.16 5.80 -2.00
CA ARG A 42 -18.16 4.38 -1.61
C ARG A 42 -16.73 3.83 -1.51
N GLY A 43 -15.86 4.19 -2.46
CA GLY A 43 -14.47 3.77 -2.44
C GLY A 43 -13.71 4.37 -1.26
N ARG A 44 -13.87 5.68 -1.00
CA ARG A 44 -13.32 6.33 0.21
C ARG A 44 -13.76 5.66 1.51
N ARG A 45 -15.01 5.19 1.61
CA ARG A 45 -15.49 4.42 2.78
C ARG A 45 -14.75 3.09 2.94
N ILE A 46 -14.48 2.38 1.85
CA ILE A 46 -13.73 1.12 1.87
C ILE A 46 -12.28 1.39 2.33
N VAL A 47 -11.63 2.38 1.73
CA VAL A 47 -10.26 2.77 2.08
C VAL A 47 -10.17 3.19 3.55
N TRP A 48 -11.10 4.01 4.04
CA TRP A 48 -11.17 4.39 5.44
C TRP A 48 -11.27 3.19 6.39
N ARG A 49 -12.14 2.23 6.06
CA ARG A 49 -12.30 1.00 6.85
C ARG A 49 -11.00 0.20 6.91
N ILE A 50 -10.28 0.09 5.79
CA ILE A 50 -8.99 -0.61 5.72
C ILE A 50 -7.94 0.08 6.60
N LEU A 51 -7.80 1.41 6.49
CA LEU A 51 -6.87 2.19 7.33
C LEU A 51 -7.20 2.07 8.83
N SER A 52 -8.49 2.11 9.16
CA SER A 52 -8.97 1.97 10.53
C SER A 52 -8.71 0.58 11.09
N SER A 53 -9.00 -0.48 10.32
CA SER A 53 -8.74 -1.86 10.75
C SER A 53 -7.25 -2.19 10.85
N ALA A 54 -6.42 -1.52 10.04
CA ALA A 54 -4.96 -1.61 10.16
C ALA A 54 -4.42 -0.85 11.38
N GLY A 55 -5.26 -0.12 12.13
CA GLY A 55 -4.82 0.63 13.30
C GLY A 55 -3.97 1.86 12.98
N VAL A 56 -4.06 2.42 11.76
CA VAL A 56 -3.27 3.58 11.31
C VAL A 56 -3.48 4.83 12.17
N PHE A 57 -4.65 4.97 12.77
CA PHE A 57 -5.00 6.11 13.63
C PHE A 57 -4.93 5.80 15.13
N ASN A 58 -4.50 4.60 15.51
CA ASN A 58 -4.49 4.13 16.89
C ASN A 58 -3.06 3.79 17.37
N LEU A 59 -2.85 3.80 18.69
CA LEU A 59 -1.65 3.24 19.32
C LEU A 59 -1.66 1.71 19.19
N THR A 60 -0.52 1.14 18.82
CA THR A 60 -0.31 -0.31 18.63
C THR A 60 0.39 -0.99 19.81
N PHE A 61 0.79 -0.22 20.83
CA PHE A 61 1.48 -0.75 21.99
C PHE A 61 0.65 -1.82 22.70
N ASN A 62 1.29 -2.94 23.00
CA ASN A 62 0.76 -4.02 23.84
C ASN A 62 1.88 -4.57 24.71
N SER A 63 1.56 -4.98 25.94
CA SER A 63 2.51 -5.64 26.85
C SER A 63 2.95 -7.01 26.35
N ASP A 64 2.10 -7.68 25.57
CA ASP A 64 2.47 -8.92 24.86
C ASP A 64 3.22 -8.55 23.55
N PRO A 65 4.52 -8.92 23.43
CA PRO A 65 5.31 -8.61 22.25
C PRO A 65 4.76 -9.20 20.94
N LEU A 66 4.13 -10.37 20.99
CA LEU A 66 3.60 -11.04 19.80
C LEU A 66 2.35 -10.33 19.28
N VAL A 67 1.48 -9.88 20.19
CA VAL A 67 0.30 -9.09 19.84
C VAL A 67 0.73 -7.73 19.27
N MET A 68 1.71 -7.08 19.89
CA MET A 68 2.26 -5.81 19.41
C MET A 68 2.88 -5.98 18.01
N ALA A 69 3.71 -7.01 17.80
CA ALA A 69 4.36 -7.26 16.51
C ALA A 69 3.34 -7.50 15.38
N PHE A 70 2.26 -8.25 15.65
CA PHE A 70 1.19 -8.46 14.69
C PHE A 70 0.45 -7.15 14.37
N GLY A 71 0.07 -6.38 15.39
CA GLY A 71 -0.59 -5.09 15.23
C GLY A 71 0.25 -4.08 14.46
N GLU A 72 1.55 -4.01 14.75
CA GLU A 72 2.48 -3.12 14.06
C GLU A 72 2.72 -3.57 12.60
N GLY A 73 2.72 -4.88 12.34
CA GLY A 73 2.76 -5.41 10.97
C GLY A 73 1.55 -4.96 10.14
N ALA A 74 0.35 -5.06 10.70
CA ALA A 74 -0.88 -4.58 10.04
C ALA A 74 -0.83 -3.05 9.83
N ARG A 75 -0.39 -2.30 10.84
CA ARG A 75 -0.24 -0.84 10.78
C ARG A 75 0.78 -0.42 9.71
N SER A 76 1.89 -1.14 9.58
CA SER A 76 2.91 -0.91 8.54
C SER A 76 2.30 -0.96 7.14
N GLN A 77 1.45 -1.95 6.85
CA GLN A 77 0.74 -2.03 5.57
C GLN A 77 -0.25 -0.87 5.38
N GLY A 78 -1.00 -0.52 6.43
CA GLY A 78 -1.91 0.63 6.38
C GLY A 78 -1.18 1.96 6.14
N LEU A 79 0.00 2.15 6.75
CA LEU A 79 0.85 3.33 6.58
C LEU A 79 1.41 3.44 5.16
N ARG A 80 1.77 2.31 4.52
CA ARG A 80 2.15 2.30 3.10
C ARG A 80 1.02 2.80 2.21
N MET A 81 -0.19 2.31 2.42
CA MET A 81 -1.36 2.80 1.67
C MET A 81 -1.62 4.29 1.95
N LEU A 82 -1.52 4.72 3.22
CA LEU A 82 -1.68 6.13 3.59
C LEU A 82 -0.67 7.05 2.87
N ALA A 83 0.59 6.63 2.77
CA ALA A 83 1.62 7.37 2.04
C ALA A 83 1.24 7.53 0.56
N ARG A 84 0.79 6.45 -0.10
CA ARG A 84 0.31 6.50 -1.50
C ARG A 84 -0.91 7.39 -1.67
N LEU A 85 -1.84 7.42 -0.71
CA LEU A 85 -2.98 8.33 -0.74
C LEU A 85 -2.54 9.80 -0.68
N HIS A 86 -1.56 10.12 0.16
CA HIS A 86 -1.00 11.47 0.24
C HIS A 86 -0.25 11.89 -1.03
N GLU A 87 0.46 10.95 -1.66
CA GLU A 87 1.18 11.18 -2.92
C GLU A 87 0.20 11.38 -4.10
N LEU A 88 -0.75 10.47 -4.28
CA LEU A 88 -1.56 10.37 -5.50
C LEU A 88 -2.87 11.16 -5.44
N CYS A 89 -3.48 11.33 -4.26
CA CYS A 89 -4.81 11.92 -4.14
C CYS A 89 -5.06 12.71 -2.83
N PRO A 90 -4.22 13.70 -2.49
CA PRO A 90 -4.27 14.41 -1.20
C PRO A 90 -5.59 15.15 -0.94
N GLN A 91 -6.21 15.72 -1.98
CA GLN A 91 -7.50 16.39 -1.84
C GLN A 91 -8.62 15.37 -1.54
N ARG A 92 -8.58 14.19 -2.16
CA ARG A 92 -9.56 13.13 -1.93
C ARG A 92 -9.40 12.49 -0.55
N TYR A 93 -8.17 12.39 -0.05
CA TYR A 93 -7.90 12.04 1.34
C TYR A 93 -8.56 13.03 2.31
N THR A 94 -8.39 14.33 2.07
CA THR A 94 -9.02 15.37 2.91
C THR A 94 -10.55 15.25 2.90
N THR A 95 -11.14 15.00 1.73
CA THR A 95 -12.59 14.73 1.62
C THR A 95 -12.99 13.49 2.41
N MET A 96 -12.24 12.39 2.30
CA MET A 96 -12.50 11.17 3.07
C MET A 96 -12.51 11.43 4.58
N VAL A 97 -11.54 12.17 5.10
CA VAL A 97 -11.48 12.51 6.54
C VAL A 97 -12.70 13.33 6.97
N LYS A 98 -13.08 14.34 6.18
CA LYS A 98 -14.28 15.15 6.44
C LYS A 98 -15.56 14.31 6.44
N GLU A 99 -15.66 13.33 5.55
CA GLU A 99 -16.82 12.43 5.47
C GLU A 99 -17.01 11.57 6.72
N GLN A 100 -15.94 11.35 7.50
CA GLN A 100 -15.98 10.54 8.72
C GLN A 100 -16.15 11.39 9.98
N ALA A 101 -15.68 12.64 9.96
CA ALA A 101 -15.91 13.59 11.04
C ALA A 101 -17.37 14.09 11.12
N SER A 102 -18.10 14.02 10.01
CA SER A 102 -19.52 14.43 9.92
C SER A 102 -20.53 13.30 10.21
N VAL A 103 -20.06 12.15 10.72
CA VAL A 103 -20.88 11.03 11.19
C VAL A 103 -20.76 10.96 12.69
#